data_AF-A0A0P9PHB9-F1
#
_entry.id   AF-A0A0P9PHB9-F1
#
_cell.length_a   1.000
_cell.length_b   1.000
_cell.length_c   1.000
_cell.angle_alpha   90.00
_cell.angle_beta   90.00
_cell.angle_gamma   90.00
#
_symmetry.space_group_name_H-M   'P 1'
#
loop_
_entity.id
_entity.type
_entity.pdbx_description
1 polymer ?
#
loop_
_entity_poly.entity_id
_entity_poly.type
_entity_poly.pdbx_seq_one_letter_code
_entity_poly.pdbx_strand_id
1 'polypeptide(L)'
;MLYTQHSKHKNNDNCLNHLSRFIRLQVEQPMMLFASSRQDRLKWTRPELMLIFGSSLSMFAILGIVASLLARESDDAAQTAARAAANIVQLIDADVMHNAELYDSSLQGMISAWQRPDLQDLSPELRQLVLFDRSTAASFKGDLVLLDNKGAILADSLSVIPRNDNFSDRSYFKDHKADPSLGLHVSAPYKSRWGYKDWCISFSRRMSGPNGEFTGMVSAAMRLVYFKHLFMSQNLGVGKQYQPDQYRRHPDRPLPRSGG
;
A
#
# COMPACT_ATOMS: atom_id res chain seq x y z
N MET A 1 -44.39 13.49 -39.46
CA MET A 1 -45.34 13.86 -40.54
C MET A 1 -45.11 12.86 -41.67
N LEU A 2 -46.09 11.95 -41.90
CA LEU A 2 -46.30 11.09 -43.09
C LEU A 2 -45.17 10.06 -43.41
N TYR A 3 -45.38 8.76 -43.61
CA TYR A 3 -46.28 8.05 -44.53
C TYR A 3 -46.41 6.57 -44.04
N THR A 4 -47.60 6.06 -43.67
CA THR A 4 -48.66 5.36 -44.45
C THR A 4 -48.49 3.82 -44.63
N GLN A 5 -49.43 3.13 -43.99
CA GLN A 5 -50.05 1.82 -44.21
C GLN A 5 -50.04 1.19 -45.62
N HIS A 6 -50.02 -0.15 -45.65
CA HIS A 6 -50.74 -1.00 -46.62
C HIS A 6 -51.10 -2.35 -45.92
N SER A 7 -52.31 -2.53 -45.39
CA SER A 7 -53.51 -3.16 -45.97
C SER A 7 -53.33 -4.60 -46.49
N LYS A 8 -53.96 -5.57 -45.81
CA LYS A 8 -55.05 -6.40 -46.41
C LYS A 8 -55.80 -7.26 -45.37
N HIS A 9 -57.12 -7.06 -45.34
CA HIS A 9 -58.13 -7.83 -44.62
C HIS A 9 -58.91 -8.68 -45.65
N LYS A 10 -59.09 -9.99 -45.41
CA LYS A 10 -60.14 -10.88 -45.97
C LYS A 10 -59.99 -12.26 -45.28
N ASN A 11 -60.67 -12.54 -44.18
CA ASN A 11 -62.08 -12.89 -43.96
C ASN A 11 -62.49 -14.33 -44.37
N ASN A 12 -63.21 -14.95 -43.43
CA ASN A 12 -64.08 -16.13 -43.46
C ASN A 12 -63.49 -17.55 -43.28
N ASP A 13 -63.58 -18.04 -42.04
CA ASP A 13 -64.66 -18.97 -41.63
C ASP A 13 -64.96 -20.13 -42.59
N ASN A 14 -64.08 -21.13 -42.63
CA ASN A 14 -64.47 -22.49 -43.04
C ASN A 14 -63.33 -23.51 -42.81
N CYS A 15 -63.17 -23.98 -41.56
CA CYS A 15 -62.69 -25.34 -41.27
C CYS A 15 -62.63 -25.67 -39.76
N LEU A 16 -63.31 -24.89 -38.90
CA LEU A 16 -63.63 -25.30 -37.53
C LEU A 16 -64.74 -26.38 -37.46
N ASN A 17 -65.24 -26.87 -38.61
CA ASN A 17 -66.36 -27.81 -38.71
C ASN A 17 -66.01 -29.25 -39.12
N HIS A 18 -64.72 -29.61 -39.26
CA HIS A 18 -64.32 -31.00 -39.57
C HIS A 18 -63.89 -31.82 -38.36
N LEU A 19 -63.81 -31.20 -37.17
CA LEU A 19 -63.32 -31.80 -35.92
C LEU A 19 -64.41 -32.49 -35.07
N SER A 20 -65.67 -32.54 -35.52
CA SER A 20 -66.79 -33.01 -34.68
C SER A 20 -67.62 -34.16 -35.28
N ARG A 21 -67.20 -34.77 -36.41
CA ARG A 21 -68.02 -35.76 -37.15
C ARG A 21 -67.47 -37.19 -37.27
N PHE A 22 -66.34 -37.50 -36.64
CA PHE A 22 -65.79 -38.88 -36.62
C PHE A 22 -65.74 -39.49 -35.20
N ILE A 23 -66.56 -38.97 -34.28
CA ILE A 23 -66.88 -39.58 -32.99
C ILE A 23 -68.32 -40.08 -33.07
N ARG A 24 -68.52 -41.34 -33.47
CA ARG A 24 -69.57 -42.29 -33.05
C ARG A 24 -69.76 -43.38 -34.10
N LEU A 25 -69.35 -44.60 -33.74
CA LEU A 25 -70.04 -45.89 -34.00
C LEU A 25 -70.14 -46.29 -35.49
N GLN A 26 -69.86 -47.50 -35.97
CA GLN A 26 -69.82 -48.88 -35.48
C GLN A 26 -69.10 -49.63 -36.63
N VAL A 27 -68.33 -50.71 -36.43
CA VAL A 27 -68.83 -52.09 -36.39
C VAL A 27 -67.80 -52.99 -35.67
N GLU A 28 -68.21 -53.50 -34.50
CA GLU A 28 -67.98 -54.82 -33.88
C GLU A 28 -66.66 -55.63 -34.05
N GLN A 29 -65.82 -55.62 -32.99
CA GLN A 29 -65.31 -56.71 -32.11
C GLN A 29 -65.22 -58.18 -32.63
N PRO A 30 -64.24 -59.04 -32.17
CA PRO A 30 -63.83 -59.11 -30.75
C PRO A 30 -62.34 -59.38 -30.42
N MET A 31 -62.00 -59.02 -29.17
CA MET A 31 -61.18 -59.81 -28.23
C MET A 31 -59.82 -60.35 -28.70
N MET A 32 -58.73 -59.72 -28.25
CA MET A 32 -57.77 -60.35 -27.34
C MET A 32 -56.82 -59.32 -26.73
N LEU A 33 -56.71 -59.41 -25.40
CA LEU A 33 -55.65 -58.81 -24.59
C LEU A 33 -54.29 -59.02 -25.23
N PHE A 34 -53.44 -58.00 -25.26
CA PHE A 34 -52.04 -58.14 -24.82
C PHE A 34 -51.48 -56.76 -24.45
N ALA A 35 -51.32 -56.57 -23.15
CA ALA A 35 -50.38 -55.63 -22.60
C ALA A 35 -48.96 -56.07 -22.98
N SER A 36 -48.13 -55.14 -23.46
CA SER A 36 -46.71 -55.16 -23.11
C SER A 36 -46.13 -53.76 -23.30
N SER A 37 -45.99 -53.04 -22.19
CA SER A 37 -44.94 -52.05 -22.02
C SER A 37 -43.61 -52.75 -22.27
N ARG A 38 -43.03 -52.60 -23.46
CA ARG A 38 -41.68 -53.07 -23.74
C ARG A 38 -40.71 -52.11 -23.07
N GLN A 39 -40.46 -52.38 -21.80
CA GLN A 39 -39.39 -51.76 -21.04
C GLN A 39 -38.11 -52.47 -21.49
N ASP A 40 -37.42 -51.87 -22.46
CA ASP A 40 -36.13 -52.34 -22.94
C ASP A 40 -35.13 -52.24 -21.77
N ARG A 41 -35.05 -53.30 -20.97
CA ARG A 41 -33.97 -53.49 -20.02
C ARG A 41 -32.68 -53.60 -20.82
N LEU A 42 -31.91 -52.52 -20.91
CA LEU A 42 -30.55 -52.56 -21.44
C LEU A 42 -29.80 -53.68 -20.72
N LYS A 43 -29.56 -54.80 -21.41
CA LYS A 43 -28.70 -55.87 -20.93
C LYS A 43 -27.29 -55.56 -21.42
N TRP A 44 -26.53 -54.86 -20.58
CA TRP A 44 -25.16 -54.49 -20.88
C TRP A 44 -24.30 -55.76 -21.01
N THR A 45 -23.56 -55.88 -22.10
CA THR A 45 -22.64 -57.01 -22.29
C THR A 45 -21.39 -56.83 -21.42
N ARG A 46 -20.76 -57.93 -20.96
CA ARG A 46 -19.52 -57.87 -20.16
C ARG A 46 -18.42 -56.95 -20.72
N PRO A 47 -18.17 -56.86 -22.05
CA PRO A 47 -17.20 -55.91 -22.60
C PRO A 47 -17.63 -54.44 -22.52
N GLU A 48 -18.93 -54.13 -22.66
CA GLU A 48 -19.43 -52.74 -22.53
C GLU A 48 -19.30 -52.22 -21.10
N LEU A 49 -19.55 -53.08 -20.10
CA LEU A 49 -19.31 -52.75 -18.69
C LEU A 49 -17.82 -52.48 -18.43
N MET A 50 -16.92 -53.31 -18.96
CA MET A 50 -15.47 -53.12 -18.78
C MET A 50 -14.97 -51.79 -19.35
N LEU A 51 -15.46 -51.37 -20.52
CA LEU A 51 -15.10 -50.09 -21.13
C LEU A 51 -15.57 -48.90 -20.28
N ILE A 52 -16.77 -48.98 -19.71
CA ILE A 52 -17.37 -47.87 -18.95
C ILE A 52 -16.76 -47.76 -17.55
N PHE A 53 -16.42 -48.88 -16.91
CA PHE A 53 -15.64 -48.85 -15.68
C PHE A 53 -14.22 -48.32 -15.93
N GLY A 54 -13.57 -48.71 -17.04
CA GLY A 54 -12.24 -48.24 -17.39
C GLY A 54 -12.18 -46.73 -17.67
N SER A 55 -13.14 -46.20 -18.44
CA SER A 55 -13.21 -44.76 -18.74
C SER A 55 -13.61 -43.92 -17.52
N SER A 56 -14.50 -44.44 -16.67
CA SER A 56 -14.84 -43.78 -15.41
C SER A 56 -13.63 -43.74 -14.47
N LEU A 57 -12.89 -44.84 -14.36
CA LEU A 57 -11.68 -44.90 -13.53
C LEU A 57 -10.60 -43.93 -14.01
N SER A 58 -10.36 -43.84 -15.32
CA SER A 58 -9.40 -42.88 -15.87
C SER A 58 -9.84 -41.43 -15.65
N MET A 59 -11.13 -41.12 -15.81
CA MET A 59 -11.70 -39.80 -15.51
C MET A 59 -11.47 -39.41 -14.04
N PHE A 60 -11.76 -40.31 -13.09
CA PHE A 60 -11.54 -40.06 -11.66
C PHE A 60 -10.06 -39.91 -11.33
N ALA A 61 -9.18 -40.68 -11.96
CA ALA A 61 -7.73 -40.55 -11.77
C ALA A 61 -7.22 -39.17 -12.23
N ILE A 62 -7.65 -38.71 -13.41
CA ILE A 62 -7.28 -37.39 -13.93
C ILE A 62 -7.81 -36.29 -13.00
N LEU A 63 -9.08 -36.37 -12.59
CA LEU A 63 -9.67 -35.39 -11.67
C LEU A 63 -8.93 -35.33 -10.33
N GLY A 64 -8.53 -36.48 -9.77
CA GLY A 64 -7.74 -36.54 -8.55
C GLY A 64 -6.36 -35.90 -8.71
N ILE A 65 -5.68 -36.15 -9.83
CA ILE A 65 -4.38 -35.52 -10.13
C ILE A 65 -4.55 -34.00 -10.25
N VAL A 66 -5.52 -33.52 -11.05
CA VAL A 66 -5.76 -32.09 -11.24
C VAL A 66 -6.11 -31.41 -9.92
N ALA A 67 -6.99 -32.00 -9.10
CA ALA A 67 -7.33 -31.47 -7.78
C ALA A 67 -6.10 -31.39 -6.86
N SER A 68 -5.23 -32.41 -6.90
CA SER A 68 -4.00 -32.41 -6.10
C SER A 68 -2.98 -31.38 -6.57
N LEU A 69 -2.88 -31.15 -7.88
CA LEU A 69 -2.01 -30.13 -8.45
C LEU A 69 -2.50 -28.73 -8.08
N LEU A 70 -3.81 -28.48 -8.19
CA LEU A 70 -4.43 -27.21 -7.81
C LEU A 70 -4.26 -26.90 -6.31
N ALA A 71 -4.43 -27.90 -5.44
CA ALA A 71 -4.23 -27.73 -4.00
C ALA A 71 -2.76 -27.40 -3.66
N ARG A 72 -1.81 -28.09 -4.32
CA ARG A 72 -0.38 -27.79 -4.16
C ARG A 72 -0.03 -26.41 -4.66
N GLU A 73 -0.54 -26.02 -5.83
CA GLU A 73 -0.31 -24.69 -6.40
C GLU A 73 -0.89 -23.58 -5.52
N SER A 74 -2.07 -23.77 -4.92
CA SER A 74 -2.63 -22.79 -3.99
C SER A 74 -1.79 -22.64 -2.71
N ASP A 75 -1.31 -23.75 -2.16
CA ASP A 75 -0.46 -23.73 -0.96
C ASP A 75 0.91 -23.11 -1.25
N ASP A 76 1.53 -23.47 -2.38
CA ASP A 76 2.80 -22.92 -2.82
C ASP A 76 2.68 -21.41 -3.11
N ALA A 77 1.59 -20.99 -3.75
CA ALA A 77 1.31 -19.56 -3.99
C ALA A 77 1.16 -18.80 -2.66
N ALA A 78 0.42 -19.34 -1.69
CA ALA A 78 0.25 -18.73 -0.38
C ALA A 78 1.58 -18.62 0.40
N GLN A 79 2.37 -19.68 0.40
CA GLN A 79 3.68 -19.68 1.05
C GLN A 79 4.68 -18.74 0.37
N THR A 80 4.63 -18.64 -0.96
CA THR A 80 5.49 -17.72 -1.72
C THR A 80 5.13 -16.28 -1.40
N ALA A 81 3.84 -15.95 -1.35
CA ALA A 81 3.38 -14.63 -0.93
C ALA A 81 3.80 -14.31 0.51
N ALA A 82 3.68 -15.26 1.44
CA ALA A 82 4.10 -15.09 2.83
C ALA A 82 5.61 -14.87 2.96
N ARG A 83 6.42 -15.63 2.20
CA ARG A 83 7.88 -15.45 2.15
C ARG A 83 8.28 -14.10 1.57
N ALA A 84 7.63 -13.66 0.50
CA ALA A 84 7.87 -12.35 -0.08
C ALA A 84 7.54 -11.23 0.91
N ALA A 85 6.41 -11.31 1.62
CA ALA A 85 6.05 -10.34 2.65
C ALA A 85 7.08 -10.32 3.81
N ALA A 86 7.52 -11.48 4.27
CA ALA A 86 8.54 -11.59 5.31
C ALA A 86 9.88 -10.97 4.88
N ASN A 87 10.33 -11.25 3.65
CA ASN A 87 11.56 -10.67 3.10
C ASN A 87 11.48 -9.15 2.96
N ILE A 88 10.30 -8.63 2.57
CA ILE A 88 10.07 -7.17 2.50
C ILE A 88 10.15 -6.54 3.89
N VAL A 89 9.55 -7.14 4.91
CA VAL A 89 9.64 -6.65 6.30
C VAL A 89 11.09 -6.63 6.78
N GLN A 90 11.86 -7.68 6.49
CA GLN A 90 13.29 -7.72 6.84
C GLN A 90 14.09 -6.63 6.14
N LEU A 91 13.81 -6.36 4.85
CA LEU A 91 14.47 -5.29 4.11
C LEU A 91 14.12 -3.91 4.67
N ILE A 92 12.87 -3.68 5.06
CA ILE A 92 12.43 -2.43 5.68
C ILE A 92 13.12 -2.24 7.03
N ASP A 93 13.20 -3.29 7.85
CA ASP A 93 13.87 -3.23 9.15
C ASP A 93 15.35 -2.87 8.99
N ALA A 94 16.04 -3.51 8.04
CA ALA A 94 17.42 -3.19 7.70
C ALA A 94 17.59 -1.74 7.20
N ASP A 95 16.69 -1.25 6.35
CA ASP A 95 16.73 0.13 5.87
C ASP A 95 16.51 1.14 7.00
N VAL A 96 15.55 0.89 7.90
CA VAL A 96 15.28 1.76 9.05
C VAL A 96 16.48 1.81 9.99
N MET A 97 17.07 0.66 10.31
CA MET A 97 18.25 0.60 11.19
C MET A 97 19.44 1.33 10.55
N HIS A 98 19.72 1.04 9.29
CA HIS A 98 20.82 1.69 8.57
C HIS A 98 20.65 3.21 8.50
N ASN A 99 19.43 3.68 8.23
CA ASN A 99 19.15 5.11 8.24
C ASN A 99 19.33 5.70 9.65
N ALA A 100 18.86 5.05 10.71
CA ALA A 100 19.06 5.52 12.07
C ALA A 100 20.56 5.67 12.42
N GLU A 101 21.39 4.69 12.03
CA GLU A 101 22.85 4.75 12.19
C GLU A 101 23.49 5.90 11.39
N LEU A 102 23.00 6.16 10.18
CA LEU A 102 23.47 7.26 9.34
C LEU A 102 23.13 8.63 9.96
N TYR A 103 21.92 8.79 10.49
CA TYR A 103 21.55 9.97 11.26
C TYR A 103 22.45 10.11 12.48
N ASP A 104 22.67 9.02 13.20
CA ASP A 104 23.49 9.03 14.41
C ASP A 104 24.91 9.52 14.15
N SER A 105 25.56 8.90 13.17
CA SER A 105 26.93 9.24 12.76
C SER A 105 27.04 10.69 12.29
N SER A 106 26.02 11.18 11.57
CA SER A 106 25.96 12.58 11.13
C SER A 106 25.81 13.56 12.29
N LEU A 107 24.94 13.25 13.26
CA LEU A 107 24.74 14.07 14.45
C LEU A 107 25.99 14.11 15.32
N GLN A 108 26.63 12.97 15.55
CA GLN A 108 27.91 12.91 16.27
C GLN A 108 28.98 13.75 15.57
N GLY A 109 29.11 13.64 14.24
CA GLY A 109 30.05 14.45 13.46
C GLY A 109 29.80 15.95 13.61
N MET A 110 28.54 16.38 13.66
CA MET A 110 28.16 17.77 13.89
C MET A 110 28.52 18.24 15.31
N ILE A 111 28.30 17.41 16.34
CA ILE A 111 28.71 17.71 17.71
C ILE A 111 30.23 17.88 17.78
N SER A 112 30.98 16.94 17.21
CA SER A 112 32.44 17.00 17.18
C SER A 112 32.96 18.22 16.44
N ALA A 113 32.33 18.59 15.32
CA ALA A 113 32.64 19.83 14.60
C ALA A 113 32.37 21.06 15.49
N TRP A 114 31.17 21.16 16.07
CA TRP A 114 30.79 22.29 16.93
C TRP A 114 31.72 22.51 18.13
N GLN A 115 32.29 21.42 18.68
CA GLN A 115 33.24 21.47 19.79
C GLN A 115 34.62 22.00 19.40
N ARG A 116 34.94 22.14 18.10
CA ARG A 116 36.24 22.66 17.68
C ARG A 116 36.29 24.20 17.78
N PRO A 117 37.31 24.78 18.43
CA PRO A 117 37.43 26.23 18.58
C PRO A 117 37.58 26.97 17.23
N ASP A 118 38.34 26.39 16.30
CA ASP A 118 38.62 26.98 14.98
C ASP A 118 37.39 27.17 14.11
N LEU A 119 36.31 26.42 14.36
CA LEU A 119 35.03 26.59 13.67
C LEU A 119 34.31 27.88 14.04
N GLN A 120 34.57 28.43 15.23
CA GLN A 120 33.97 29.70 15.67
C GLN A 120 34.57 30.91 14.96
N ASP A 121 35.78 30.76 14.42
CA ASP A 121 36.47 31.83 13.68
C ASP A 121 36.09 31.86 12.19
N LEU A 122 35.43 30.81 11.69
CA LEU A 122 34.95 30.77 10.30
C LEU A 122 33.80 31.76 10.06
N SER A 123 33.65 32.21 8.81
CA SER A 123 32.47 32.95 8.39
C SER A 123 31.20 32.12 8.60
N PRO A 124 30.04 32.76 8.84
CA PRO A 124 28.78 32.04 9.03
C PRO A 124 28.47 31.03 7.91
N GLU A 125 28.78 31.37 6.66
CA GLU A 125 28.54 30.51 5.49
C GLU A 125 29.43 29.28 5.51
N LEU A 126 30.73 29.45 5.79
CA LEU A 126 31.68 28.34 5.88
C LEU A 126 31.39 27.45 7.09
N ARG A 127 31.02 28.05 8.22
CA ARG A 127 30.62 27.31 9.42
C ARG A 127 29.37 26.47 9.16
N GLN A 128 28.36 27.05 8.53
CA GLN A 128 27.16 26.32 8.13
C GLN A 128 27.52 25.18 7.18
N LEU A 129 28.33 25.46 6.14
CA LEU A 129 28.79 24.43 5.22
C LEU A 129 29.45 23.28 6.00
N VAL A 130 30.47 23.54 6.80
CA VAL A 130 31.19 22.49 7.56
C VAL A 130 30.28 21.73 8.53
N LEU A 131 29.38 22.41 9.24
CA LEU A 131 28.45 21.75 10.18
C LEU A 131 27.46 20.83 9.47
N PHE A 132 27.02 21.19 8.27
CA PHE A 132 25.95 20.48 7.57
C PHE A 132 26.44 19.67 6.36
N ASP A 133 27.70 19.75 5.94
CA ASP A 133 28.27 19.11 4.73
C ASP A 133 28.15 17.58 4.75
N ARG A 134 28.51 16.92 5.87
CA ARG A 134 28.31 15.46 6.02
C ARG A 134 26.84 15.07 6.17
N SER A 135 26.01 16.04 6.49
CA SER A 135 24.61 15.86 6.80
C SER A 135 23.73 15.98 5.54
N THR A 136 24.18 16.64 4.47
CA THR A 136 23.41 16.83 3.22
C THR A 136 23.18 15.53 2.43
N ALA A 137 23.80 14.41 2.81
CA ALA A 137 23.73 13.15 2.09
C ALA A 137 22.41 12.36 2.22
N ALA A 138 21.51 12.70 3.16
CA ALA A 138 20.26 11.96 3.36
C ALA A 138 19.11 12.53 2.51
N SER A 139 18.68 11.80 1.47
CA SER A 139 17.71 12.24 0.44
C SER A 139 16.28 12.58 0.92
N PHE A 140 15.97 12.45 2.22
CA PHE A 140 14.64 12.71 2.79
C PHE A 140 14.64 13.62 4.01
N LYS A 141 15.70 14.42 4.16
CA LYS A 141 15.87 15.32 5.28
C LYS A 141 14.80 16.40 5.35
N GLY A 142 14.28 16.57 6.56
CA GLY A 142 13.81 17.88 7.02
C GLY A 142 14.97 18.70 7.58
N ASP A 143 14.62 19.74 8.33
CA ASP A 143 15.56 20.71 8.90
C ASP A 143 16.50 20.07 9.94
N LEU A 144 17.76 20.53 9.96
CA LEU A 144 18.73 20.20 10.99
C LEU A 144 19.08 21.44 11.78
N VAL A 145 19.13 21.26 13.09
CA VAL A 145 19.39 22.34 14.01
C VAL A 145 20.33 21.91 15.11
N LEU A 146 21.20 22.84 15.49
CA LEU A 146 21.98 22.80 16.70
C LEU A 146 21.34 23.78 17.69
N LEU A 147 21.05 23.31 18.88
CA LEU A 147 20.32 24.04 19.92
C LEU A 147 21.21 24.21 21.15
N ASP A 148 21.08 25.34 21.83
CA ASP A 148 21.73 25.58 23.13
C ASP A 148 20.99 24.90 24.29
N ASN A 149 21.51 25.06 25.51
CA ASN A 149 20.92 24.49 26.73
C ASN A 149 19.55 25.08 27.14
N LYS A 150 19.10 26.14 26.46
CA LYS A 150 17.79 26.79 26.59
C LYS A 150 16.89 26.52 25.40
N GLY A 151 17.34 25.76 24.40
CA GLY A 151 16.60 25.41 23.20
C GLY A 151 16.62 26.48 22.11
N ALA A 152 17.42 27.53 22.23
CA ALA A 152 17.61 28.52 21.16
C ALA A 152 18.50 27.94 20.06
N ILE A 153 18.30 28.38 18.82
CA ILE A 153 19.03 27.84 17.67
C ILE A 153 20.40 28.51 17.58
N LEU A 154 21.44 27.68 17.59
CA LEU A 154 22.83 28.08 17.41
C LEU A 154 23.28 27.92 15.95
N ALA A 155 22.78 26.90 15.24
CA ALA A 155 23.04 26.67 13.83
C ALA A 155 21.84 25.99 13.15
N ASP A 156 21.67 26.28 11.86
CA ASP A 156 20.50 25.87 11.09
C ASP A 156 20.89 25.45 9.67
N SER A 157 20.44 24.28 9.21
CA SER A 157 20.77 23.79 7.87
C SER A 157 20.09 24.57 6.75
N LEU A 158 18.99 25.27 7.04
CA LEU A 158 18.22 26.00 6.03
C LEU A 158 18.52 27.50 6.00
N SER A 159 19.33 28.02 6.93
CA SER A 159 19.66 29.43 6.98
C SER A 159 21.05 29.69 7.55
N VAL A 160 21.85 30.50 6.85
CA VAL A 160 23.18 30.96 7.30
C VAL A 160 23.06 31.72 8.62
N ILE A 161 22.02 32.57 8.73
CA ILE A 161 21.68 33.28 9.96
C ILE A 161 20.62 32.44 10.67
N PRO A 162 20.92 31.84 11.84
CA PRO A 162 19.96 31.01 12.56
C PRO A 162 18.63 31.72 12.75
N ARG A 163 17.53 31.01 12.44
CA ARG A 163 16.17 31.54 12.66
C ARG A 163 15.98 31.85 14.15
N ASN A 164 15.26 32.93 14.46
CA ASN A 164 14.92 33.27 15.84
C ASN A 164 13.69 32.46 16.31
N ASP A 165 13.94 31.25 16.81
CA ASP A 165 12.94 30.33 17.35
C ASP A 165 13.56 29.54 18.52
N ASN A 166 12.72 28.90 19.33
CA ASN A 166 13.15 28.17 20.52
C ASN A 166 12.41 26.83 20.64
N PHE A 167 13.15 25.74 20.80
CA PHE A 167 12.64 24.37 20.77
C PHE A 167 12.55 23.72 22.16
N SER A 168 12.63 24.50 23.24
CA SER A 168 12.61 23.99 24.62
C SER A 168 11.31 23.32 25.06
N ASP A 169 10.21 23.62 24.38
CA ASP A 169 8.90 23.01 24.59
C ASP A 169 8.79 21.60 23.99
N ARG A 170 9.67 21.24 23.02
CA ARG A 170 9.65 19.95 22.36
C ARG A 170 9.99 18.82 23.33
N SER A 171 9.28 17.69 23.21
CA SER A 171 9.50 16.52 24.07
C SER A 171 10.95 16.04 24.00
N TYR A 172 11.47 15.84 22.79
CA TYR A 172 12.84 15.37 22.59
C TYR A 172 13.90 16.28 23.24
N PHE A 173 13.63 17.60 23.36
CA PHE A 173 14.54 18.51 24.05
C PHE A 173 14.49 18.30 25.56
N LYS A 174 13.28 18.17 26.10
CA LYS A 174 13.06 17.88 27.53
C LYS A 174 13.66 16.54 27.92
N ASP A 175 13.55 15.53 27.05
CA ASP A 175 14.08 14.19 27.29
C ASP A 175 15.62 14.22 27.41
N HIS A 176 16.33 14.84 26.46
CA HIS A 176 17.80 15.02 26.53
C HIS A 176 18.27 15.88 27.70
N LYS A 177 17.46 16.86 28.11
CA LYS A 177 17.76 17.70 29.26
C LYS A 177 17.58 16.95 30.58
N ALA A 178 16.62 16.04 30.66
CA ALA A 178 16.27 15.28 31.86
C ALA A 178 17.18 14.07 32.08
N ASP A 179 17.61 13.39 31.02
CA ASP A 179 18.40 12.16 31.09
C ASP A 179 19.80 12.33 30.47
N PRO A 180 20.86 12.44 31.29
CA PRO A 180 22.25 12.52 30.79
C PRO A 180 22.73 11.25 30.07
N SER A 181 22.08 10.10 30.28
CA SER A 181 22.45 8.82 29.67
C SER A 181 21.76 8.58 28.33
N LEU A 182 20.84 9.46 27.93
CA LEU A 182 20.07 9.31 26.70
C LEU A 182 20.99 9.40 25.48
N GLY A 183 21.05 8.30 24.73
CA GLY A 183 21.83 8.17 23.51
C GLY A 183 21.18 8.85 22.31
N LEU A 184 21.18 8.19 21.15
CA LEU A 184 20.33 8.60 20.04
C LEU A 184 18.88 8.47 20.48
N HIS A 185 18.11 9.55 20.37
CA HIS A 185 16.70 9.54 20.67
C HIS A 185 15.88 9.83 19.41
N VAL A 186 14.92 8.95 19.14
CA VAL A 186 13.94 9.07 18.05
C VAL A 186 12.61 9.50 18.66
N SER A 187 12.14 10.69 18.30
CA SER A 187 10.89 11.22 18.85
C SER A 187 9.66 10.52 18.31
N ALA A 188 8.55 10.61 19.05
CA ALA A 188 7.23 10.40 18.46
C ALA A 188 6.97 11.39 17.29
N PRO A 189 6.05 11.07 16.36
CA PRO A 189 5.68 11.98 15.28
C PRO A 189 5.19 13.34 15.78
N TYR A 190 5.65 14.42 15.15
CA TYR A 190 5.23 15.78 15.44
C TYR A 190 5.09 16.59 14.15
N LYS A 191 4.34 17.71 14.21
CA LYS A 191 4.30 18.67 13.10
C LYS A 191 5.49 19.64 13.18
N SER A 192 6.19 19.78 12.06
CA SER A 192 7.23 20.80 11.90
C SER A 192 6.63 22.20 12.10
N ARG A 193 7.41 23.09 12.72
CA ARG A 193 7.06 24.53 12.79
C ARG A 193 7.30 25.24 11.47
N TRP A 194 8.28 24.75 10.73
CA TRP A 194 8.82 25.40 9.55
C TRP A 194 8.37 24.70 8.27
N GLY A 195 8.47 25.43 7.16
CA GLY A 195 8.06 24.95 5.83
C GLY A 195 6.58 24.62 5.76
N TYR A 196 6.25 23.49 5.13
CA TYR A 196 4.87 23.03 4.91
C TYR A 196 4.19 22.40 6.14
N LYS A 197 4.81 22.49 7.33
CA LYS A 197 4.30 21.91 8.58
C LYS A 197 3.99 20.42 8.48
N ASP A 198 4.83 19.71 7.73
CA ASP A 198 4.71 18.26 7.57
C ASP A 198 4.87 17.53 8.89
N TRP A 199 4.33 16.31 8.91
CA TRP A 199 4.62 15.36 9.98
C TRP A 199 6.03 14.83 9.84
N CYS A 200 6.78 14.88 10.93
CA CYS A 200 8.17 14.46 11.02
C CYS A 200 8.41 13.61 12.26
N ILE A 201 9.50 12.87 12.25
CA ILE A 201 10.18 12.36 13.44
C ILE A 201 11.52 13.08 13.58
N SER A 202 12.04 13.20 14.80
CA SER A 202 13.35 13.80 15.08
C SER A 202 14.30 12.71 15.51
N PHE A 203 15.46 12.67 14.87
CA PHE A 203 16.65 11.99 15.38
C PHE A 203 17.46 13.04 16.13
N SER A 204 17.81 12.74 17.38
CA SER A 204 18.39 13.75 18.25
C SER A 204 19.46 13.19 19.18
N ARG A 205 20.47 14.01 19.47
CA ARG A 205 21.51 13.71 20.45
C ARG A 205 21.81 14.88 21.35
N ARG A 206 22.08 14.55 22.61
CA ARG A 206 22.58 15.46 23.63
C ARG A 206 23.99 15.95 23.29
N MET A 207 24.24 17.24 23.51
CA MET A 207 25.57 17.79 23.66
C MET A 207 25.88 17.92 25.14
N SER A 208 26.98 17.29 25.55
CA SER A 208 27.48 17.28 26.92
C SER A 208 28.74 18.13 26.99
N GLY A 209 28.87 18.94 28.05
CA GLY A 209 30.13 19.60 28.35
C GLY A 209 31.10 18.69 29.11
N PRO A 210 32.31 19.19 29.44
CA PRO A 210 33.38 18.38 30.06
C PRO A 210 32.99 17.75 31.40
N ASN A 211 32.05 18.36 32.13
CA ASN A 211 31.57 17.87 33.43
C ASN A 211 30.24 17.10 33.31
N GLY A 212 29.80 16.78 32.10
CA GLY A 212 28.53 16.08 31.82
C GLY A 212 27.30 17.00 31.82
N GLU A 213 27.47 18.31 32.01
CA GLU A 213 26.38 19.28 31.97
C GLU A 213 25.72 19.33 30.59
N PHE A 214 24.43 19.67 30.55
CA PHE A 214 23.70 19.82 29.30
C PHE A 214 24.08 21.15 28.65
N THR A 215 24.83 21.09 27.55
CA THR A 215 25.23 22.28 26.78
C THR A 215 24.29 22.57 25.62
N GLY A 216 23.43 21.60 25.27
CA GLY A 216 22.44 21.73 24.23
C GLY A 216 22.19 20.39 23.53
N MET A 217 21.69 20.43 22.31
CA MET A 217 21.46 19.22 21.52
C MET A 217 21.52 19.48 20.01
N VAL A 218 21.72 18.42 19.25
CA VAL A 218 21.55 18.42 17.80
C VAL A 218 20.30 17.62 17.43
N SER A 219 19.55 18.08 16.44
CA SER A 219 18.33 17.43 15.96
C SER A 219 18.28 17.44 14.44
N ALA A 220 17.88 16.33 13.86
CA ALA A 220 17.57 16.17 12.46
C ALA A 220 16.14 15.69 12.28
N ALA A 221 15.33 16.45 11.54
CA ALA A 221 14.00 16.03 11.18
C ALA A 221 14.02 15.09 9.98
N MET A 222 13.18 14.06 10.01
CA MET A 222 12.83 13.22 8.87
C MET A 222 11.34 13.35 8.61
N ARG A 223 10.95 13.72 7.38
CA ARG A 223 9.54 13.86 7.00
C ARG A 223 8.92 12.48 6.84
N LEU A 224 7.72 12.25 7.38
CA LEU A 224 7.02 10.96 7.27
C LEU A 224 6.64 10.57 5.84
N VAL A 225 6.66 11.52 4.89
CA VAL A 225 6.49 11.23 3.46
C VAL A 225 7.55 10.26 2.95
N TYR A 226 8.74 10.22 3.58
CA TYR A 226 9.77 9.23 3.32
C TYR A 226 9.24 7.79 3.48
N PHE A 227 8.64 7.49 4.64
CA PHE A 227 8.09 6.15 4.89
C PHE A 227 6.98 5.81 3.91
N LYS A 228 6.15 6.78 3.52
CA LYS A 228 5.15 6.57 2.47
C LYS A 228 5.82 6.14 1.15
N HIS A 229 6.91 6.79 0.75
CA HIS A 229 7.66 6.38 -0.44
C HIS A 229 8.34 5.02 -0.27
N LEU A 230 8.93 4.73 0.90
CA LEU A 230 9.54 3.43 1.20
C LEU A 230 8.54 2.29 1.04
N PHE A 231 7.31 2.45 1.56
CA PHE A 231 6.27 1.44 1.42
C PHE A 231 5.66 1.38 0.02
N MET A 232 5.71 2.47 -0.77
CA MET A 232 5.17 2.53 -2.13
C MET A 232 6.17 2.11 -3.23
N SER A 233 7.48 2.28 -3.01
CA SER A 233 8.53 1.95 -4.00
C SER A 233 8.89 0.47 -4.01
N GLN A 234 8.50 -0.28 -2.97
CA GLN A 234 8.49 -1.73 -2.97
C GLN A 234 7.36 -2.18 -3.90
N ASN A 235 7.71 -2.38 -5.18
CA ASN A 235 6.82 -2.92 -6.20
C ASN A 235 6.40 -4.33 -5.78
N LEU A 236 5.36 -4.42 -4.95
CA LEU A 236 4.54 -5.60 -4.76
C LEU A 236 4.07 -5.94 -6.17
N GLY A 237 4.65 -6.98 -6.78
CA GLY A 237 4.41 -7.33 -8.18
C GLY A 237 2.99 -7.81 -8.43
N VAL A 238 1.96 -7.00 -8.13
CA VAL A 238 0.58 -7.17 -8.56
C VAL A 238 -0.13 -5.81 -8.50
N GLY A 239 -0.53 -5.27 -9.66
CA GLY A 239 -1.73 -4.43 -9.76
C GLY A 239 -1.55 -2.90 -9.80
N LYS A 240 -1.30 -2.40 -11.02
CA LYS A 240 -1.60 -1.04 -11.52
C LYS A 240 -0.79 0.14 -10.96
N GLN A 241 -0.19 0.86 -11.92
CA GLN A 241 0.45 2.16 -11.74
C GLN A 241 -0.44 3.11 -10.93
N TYR A 242 0.01 3.46 -9.74
CA TYR A 242 -0.49 4.61 -9.00
C TYR A 242 0.15 5.87 -9.60
N GLN A 243 -0.59 6.58 -10.44
CA GLN A 243 -0.24 7.94 -10.85
C GLN A 243 -0.71 8.89 -9.74
N PRO A 244 0.18 9.53 -8.96
CA PRO A 244 -0.28 10.51 -7.99
C PRO A 244 -0.79 11.74 -8.75
N ASP A 245 -2.03 12.14 -8.47
CA ASP A 245 -2.54 13.45 -8.87
C ASP A 245 -1.55 14.52 -8.41
N GLN A 246 -0.91 15.17 -9.38
CA GLN A 246 -0.04 16.30 -9.11
C GLN A 246 -0.90 17.38 -8.43
N TYR A 247 -0.52 17.71 -7.20
CA TYR A 247 -1.07 18.81 -6.43
C TYR A 247 -0.68 20.15 -7.09
N ARG A 248 -1.23 20.43 -8.27
CA ARG A 248 -1.15 21.75 -8.91
C ARG A 248 -2.25 22.63 -8.32
N ARG A 249 -2.05 23.10 -7.09
CA ARG A 249 -2.76 24.30 -6.63
C ARG A 249 -1.89 25.50 -6.98
N HIS A 250 -2.24 26.17 -8.08
CA HIS A 250 -1.68 27.46 -8.48
C HIS A 250 -1.75 28.45 -7.32
N PRO A 251 -0.69 29.22 -7.05
CA PRO A 251 -0.64 30.17 -5.94
C PRO A 251 -1.57 31.39 -6.09
N ASP A 252 -2.22 31.59 -7.24
CA ASP A 252 -2.92 32.85 -7.56
C ASP A 252 -4.45 32.75 -7.68
N ARG A 253 -5.13 31.88 -6.92
CA ARG A 253 -6.61 31.99 -6.81
C ARG A 253 -7.02 32.90 -5.64
N PRO A 254 -7.69 34.03 -5.91
CA PRO A 254 -8.30 34.82 -4.84
C PRO A 254 -9.39 34.01 -4.14
N LEU A 255 -9.47 34.15 -2.82
CA LEU A 255 -10.56 33.58 -2.02
C LEU A 255 -11.90 34.20 -2.47
N PRO A 256 -12.99 33.41 -2.56
CA PRO A 256 -14.29 33.95 -2.87
C PRO A 256 -14.72 34.93 -1.77
N ARG A 257 -15.14 36.12 -2.18
CA ARG A 257 -15.71 37.12 -1.29
C ARG A 257 -16.99 36.55 -0.67
N SER A 258 -17.00 36.48 0.66
CA SER A 258 -18.22 36.37 1.47
C SER A 258 -19.09 37.58 1.16
N GLY A 259 -20.19 37.38 0.44
CA GLY A 259 -21.21 38.39 0.22
C GLY A 259 -22.45 38.08 1.06
N GLY A 260 -23.02 39.15 1.64
CA GLY A 260 -24.43 39.24 2.04
C GLY A 260 -24.80 38.60 3.36
#